data_AF-A0A128A2G9-F1
#
_entry.id   AF-A0A128A2G9-F1
#
_cell.length_a   1.000
_cell.length_b   1.000
_cell.length_c   1.000
_cell.angle_alpha   90.00
_cell.angle_beta   90.00
_cell.angle_gamma   90.00
#
_symmetry.space_group_name_H-M   'P 1'
#
loop_
_entity.id
_entity.type
_entity.pdbx_description
1 polymer ?
#
loop_
_entity_poly.entity_id
_entity_poly.type
_entity_poly.pdbx_seq_one_letter_code
_entity_poly.pdbx_strand_id
1 'polypeptide(L)'
;MKIYPVRSKKYLYAGIVGIIIVAISIVVIHFIPSMTGPYTTSNTSDQVAFLDFSYDEENSDLKTQLALHHINMTKPIRLSSPADVAQYCNFLTDPKKQALVTYCTSTVLASKYGNLGEINMVGSNDVPGLVVVALQSDPTLHNYDDVKTVFSTVINSTICSCWDSAAPDGFLTLSAFVDKLRDTHLQTKDPTTSTHVIPLGNKHFKIELTTNTDGYLWKLLVSK
;
A
#
# COMPACT_ATOMS: atom_id res chain seq x y z
N MET A 1 12.05 21.07 44.42
CA MET A 1 11.99 19.83 43.61
C MET A 1 10.64 19.82 42.88
N LYS A 2 10.61 20.13 41.58
CA LYS A 2 9.36 20.13 40.78
C LYS A 2 9.17 18.74 40.21
N ILE A 3 8.10 18.07 40.63
CA ILE A 3 7.68 16.77 40.09
C ILE A 3 6.72 17.07 38.92
N TYR A 4 7.10 16.68 37.70
CA TYR A 4 6.21 16.71 36.55
C TYR A 4 5.41 15.41 36.49
N PRO A 5 4.07 15.45 36.30
CA PRO A 5 3.29 14.24 36.12
C PRO A 5 3.54 13.66 34.73
N VAL A 6 3.89 12.37 34.68
CA VAL A 6 4.01 11.57 33.46
C VAL A 6 2.61 11.41 32.84
N ARG A 7 2.41 12.02 31.68
CA ARG A 7 1.18 11.93 30.89
C ARG A 7 1.05 10.50 30.33
N SER A 8 0.04 9.77 30.77
CA SER A 8 -0.13 8.34 30.46
C SER A 8 -0.56 8.13 29.00
N LYS A 9 0.19 7.28 28.28
CA LYS A 9 -0.06 6.84 26.88
C LYS A 9 -1.27 5.90 26.71
N LYS A 10 -2.26 5.94 27.61
CA LYS A 10 -3.35 4.95 27.63
C LYS A 10 -4.47 5.23 26.62
N TYR A 11 -4.54 6.45 26.08
CA TYR A 11 -5.62 6.85 25.18
C TYR A 11 -5.30 6.70 23.68
N LEU A 12 -4.04 6.42 23.30
CA LEU A 12 -3.69 6.18 21.89
C LEU A 12 -4.20 4.80 21.41
N TYR A 13 -4.22 3.81 22.32
CA TYR A 13 -4.62 2.44 22.01
C TYR A 13 -6.14 2.21 22.04
N ALA A 14 -6.91 3.10 22.69
CA ALA A 14 -8.38 2.99 22.73
C ALA A 14 -9.04 3.22 21.36
N GLY A 15 -8.37 3.91 20.43
CA GLY A 15 -8.83 4.08 19.05
C GLY A 15 -8.54 2.88 18.14
N ILE A 16 -7.68 1.95 18.56
CA ILE A 16 -7.28 0.77 17.79
C ILE A 16 -8.25 -0.41 18.04
N VAL A 17 -8.97 -0.41 19.17
CA VAL A 17 -9.88 -1.51 19.56
C VAL A 17 -11.16 -1.56 18.70
N GLY A 18 -11.49 -0.49 17.97
CA GLY A 18 -12.69 -0.41 17.13
C GLY A 18 -12.49 -0.79 15.66
N ILE A 19 -11.24 -0.98 15.22
CA ILE A 19 -10.92 -1.41 13.86
C ILE A 19 -10.40 -2.82 14.03
N ILE A 20 -11.21 -3.81 13.66
CA ILE A 20 -10.73 -5.16 13.45
C ILE A 20 -9.58 -5.02 12.46
N ILE A 21 -8.36 -5.06 12.99
CA ILE A 21 -7.13 -5.17 12.21
C ILE A 21 -7.40 -6.38 11.33
N VAL A 22 -7.49 -6.18 10.03
CA VAL A 22 -7.37 -7.28 9.06
C VAL A 22 -5.91 -7.73 9.14
N ALA A 23 -5.55 -8.32 10.28
CA ALA A 23 -4.40 -9.17 10.45
C ALA A 23 -4.82 -10.53 9.87
N ILE A 24 -5.18 -10.54 8.59
CA ILE A 24 -5.49 -11.77 7.88
C ILE A 24 -4.26 -12.07 7.02
N SER A 25 -3.45 -12.97 7.57
CA SER A 25 -2.55 -13.85 6.84
C SER A 25 -1.44 -13.16 6.06
N ILE A 26 -0.21 -13.26 6.56
CA ILE A 26 1.01 -13.00 5.79
C ILE A 26 1.01 -13.94 4.58
N VAL A 27 0.40 -13.51 3.47
CA VAL A 27 0.61 -14.13 2.16
C VAL A 27 1.91 -13.55 1.63
N VAL A 28 2.92 -14.41 1.64
CA VAL A 28 4.31 -14.17 1.24
C VAL A 28 4.36 -13.36 -0.05
N ILE A 29 4.62 -12.06 0.08
CA ILE A 29 4.82 -11.17 -1.05
C ILE A 29 6.24 -11.42 -1.56
N HIS A 30 6.37 -12.09 -2.71
CA HIS A 30 7.57 -12.02 -3.54
C HIS A 30 7.49 -10.74 -4.38
N PHE A 31 7.65 -9.60 -3.71
CA PHE A 31 7.92 -8.31 -4.32
C PHE A 31 9.30 -7.95 -3.82
N ILE A 32 10.22 -7.72 -4.75
CA ILE A 32 11.62 -7.40 -4.46
C ILE A 32 11.79 -5.90 -4.75
N PRO A 33 11.30 -4.98 -3.89
CA PRO A 33 11.56 -3.54 -4.09
C PRO A 33 13.01 -3.24 -3.73
N SER A 34 13.72 -2.43 -4.51
CA SER A 34 15.12 -2.08 -4.24
C SER A 34 15.19 -1.03 -3.13
N MET A 35 15.39 -1.45 -1.89
CA MET A 35 15.61 -0.56 -0.73
C MET A 35 16.96 -0.86 -0.07
N THR A 36 17.75 0.16 0.25
CA THR A 36 18.90 0.18 1.21
C THR A 36 18.93 1.51 1.98
N GLY A 37 19.69 1.64 3.08
CA GLY A 37 19.62 2.77 4.04
C GLY A 37 20.72 3.82 3.85
N PRO A 38 20.66 4.97 4.55
CA PRO A 38 21.72 5.99 4.45
C PRO A 38 22.96 5.52 5.20
N TYR A 39 24.13 5.98 4.76
CA TYR A 39 25.50 5.67 5.24
C TYR A 39 26.20 4.47 4.59
N THR A 40 26.76 4.68 3.40
CA THR A 40 28.23 4.76 3.21
C THR A 40 28.57 5.13 1.76
N THR A 41 29.58 5.99 1.62
CA THR A 41 30.18 6.46 0.37
C THR A 41 31.02 5.35 -0.29
N SER A 42 30.70 4.95 -1.52
CA SER A 42 31.63 4.88 -2.67
C SER A 42 31.05 4.11 -3.86
N ASN A 43 31.09 4.78 -5.02
CA ASN A 43 31.13 4.33 -6.41
C ASN A 43 30.46 2.99 -6.82
N THR A 44 29.53 3.15 -7.76
CA THR A 44 28.91 2.17 -8.69
C THR A 44 27.76 1.30 -8.17
N SER A 45 26.54 1.67 -8.58
CA SER A 45 25.31 0.87 -8.73
C SER A 45 24.37 0.58 -7.55
N ASP A 46 24.62 1.02 -6.32
CA ASP A 46 23.69 0.77 -5.19
C ASP A 46 23.07 2.07 -4.63
N GLN A 47 22.38 2.83 -5.48
CA GLN A 47 21.56 3.96 -5.02
C GLN A 47 20.13 3.51 -4.72
N VAL A 48 19.67 3.83 -3.51
CA VAL A 48 18.33 3.54 -3.00
C VAL A 48 17.29 4.29 -3.83
N ALA A 49 16.32 3.56 -4.33
CA ALA A 49 15.24 4.13 -5.11
C ALA A 49 14.05 4.44 -4.18
N PHE A 50 14.17 5.51 -3.38
CA PHE A 50 13.01 6.06 -2.67
C PHE A 50 12.04 6.69 -3.67
N LEU A 51 10.77 6.68 -3.30
CA LEU A 51 9.75 7.44 -4.02
C LEU A 51 10.06 8.93 -3.85
N ASP A 52 9.71 9.71 -4.86
CA ASP A 52 10.08 11.12 -5.03
C ASP A 52 9.07 12.09 -4.40
N PHE A 53 8.34 11.65 -3.37
CA PHE A 53 7.32 12.43 -2.66
C PHE A 53 7.40 12.23 -1.14
N SER A 54 6.85 13.17 -0.38
CA SER A 54 6.75 13.07 1.08
C SER A 54 5.47 12.34 1.52
N TYR A 55 5.49 11.75 2.71
CA TYR A 55 4.31 11.08 3.27
C TYR A 55 3.09 12.01 3.42
N ASP A 56 3.31 13.24 3.85
CA ASP A 56 2.20 14.17 4.16
C ASP A 56 1.55 14.72 2.89
N GLU A 57 2.36 15.02 1.88
CA GLU A 57 1.91 15.43 0.56
C GLU A 57 1.08 14.33 -0.11
N GLU A 58 1.63 13.13 -0.23
CA GLU A 58 0.96 12.03 -0.92
C GLU A 58 -0.32 11.58 -0.19
N ASN A 59 -0.31 11.51 1.15
CA ASN A 59 -1.54 11.19 1.89
C ASN A 59 -2.62 12.26 1.72
N SER A 60 -2.24 13.53 1.56
CA SER A 60 -3.16 14.65 1.32
C SER A 60 -3.76 14.57 -0.08
N ASP A 61 -2.93 14.29 -1.09
CA ASP A 61 -3.34 14.19 -2.48
C ASP A 61 -4.25 12.99 -2.70
N LEU A 62 -3.86 11.80 -2.23
CA LEU A 62 -4.70 10.59 -2.28
C LEU A 62 -6.06 10.83 -1.62
N LYS A 63 -6.08 11.46 -0.44
CA LYS A 63 -7.34 11.76 0.25
C LYS A 63 -8.24 12.67 -0.58
N THR A 64 -7.67 13.68 -1.23
CA THR A 64 -8.41 14.63 -2.05
C THR A 64 -8.98 13.93 -3.29
N GLN A 65 -8.17 13.14 -3.99
CA GLN A 65 -8.58 12.43 -5.20
C GLN A 65 -9.63 11.35 -4.90
N LEU A 66 -9.43 10.55 -3.85
CA LEU A 66 -10.40 9.52 -3.45
C LEU A 66 -11.75 10.10 -3.04
N ALA A 67 -11.76 11.28 -2.41
CA ALA A 67 -13.00 11.95 -2.02
C ALA A 67 -13.87 12.34 -3.24
N LEU A 68 -13.27 12.61 -4.41
CA LEU A 68 -14.01 12.87 -5.66
C LEU A 68 -14.83 11.66 -6.11
N HIS A 69 -14.46 10.47 -5.65
CA HIS A 69 -15.14 9.21 -5.93
C HIS A 69 -15.95 8.69 -4.74
N HIS A 70 -16.24 9.54 -3.75
CA HIS A 70 -16.95 9.16 -2.52
C HIS A 70 -16.27 8.04 -1.70
N ILE A 71 -14.93 7.94 -1.82
CA ILE A 71 -14.09 7.07 -0.98
C ILE A 71 -13.43 7.95 0.07
N ASN A 72 -13.76 7.67 1.33
CA ASN A 72 -13.23 8.39 2.47
C ASN A 72 -11.92 7.75 2.94
N MET A 73 -10.90 8.58 3.10
CA MET A 73 -9.59 8.20 3.66
C MET A 73 -9.40 8.86 5.03
N THR A 74 -9.02 8.07 6.04
CA THR A 74 -8.76 8.58 7.39
C THR A 74 -7.52 9.47 7.42
N LYS A 75 -7.31 10.18 8.54
CA LYS A 75 -6.00 10.78 8.79
C LYS A 75 -4.96 9.66 8.95
N PRO A 76 -3.72 9.86 8.46
CA PRO A 76 -2.67 8.86 8.59
C PRO A 76 -2.27 8.66 10.05
N ILE A 77 -2.22 7.40 10.46
CA ILE A 77 -1.51 6.98 11.66
C ILE A 77 -0.03 6.90 11.30
N ARG A 78 0.83 7.47 12.14
CA ARG A 78 2.28 7.51 11.93
C ARG A 78 2.95 6.57 12.92
N LEU A 79 3.76 5.66 12.43
CA LEU A 79 4.46 4.66 13.24
C LEU A 79 5.96 4.78 12.98
N SER A 80 6.71 5.05 14.06
CA SER A 80 8.16 5.28 14.01
C SER A 80 8.92 4.60 15.14
N SER A 81 8.21 3.99 16.10
CA SER A 81 8.87 3.20 17.14
C SER A 81 9.26 1.83 16.56
N PRO A 82 10.42 1.27 16.92
CA PRO A 82 10.84 -0.04 16.38
C PRO A 82 9.83 -1.16 16.63
N ALA A 83 9.14 -1.14 17.78
CA ALA A 83 8.12 -2.13 18.11
C ALA A 83 6.88 -1.99 17.22
N ASP A 84 6.39 -0.75 17.01
CA ASP A 84 5.23 -0.51 16.14
C ASP A 84 5.56 -0.83 14.68
N VAL A 85 6.75 -0.45 14.20
CA VAL A 85 7.19 -0.73 12.83
C VAL A 85 7.33 -2.23 12.58
N ALA A 86 7.92 -2.98 13.52
CA ALA A 86 8.03 -4.43 13.41
C ALA A 86 6.67 -5.14 13.42
N GLN A 87 5.69 -4.59 14.15
CA GLN A 87 4.37 -5.19 14.28
C GLN A 87 3.46 -4.89 13.10
N TYR A 88 3.43 -3.63 12.63
CA TYR A 88 2.40 -3.15 11.71
C TYR A 88 2.94 -2.80 10.32
N CYS A 89 4.26 -2.78 10.12
CA CYS A 89 4.89 -2.36 8.86
C CYS A 89 5.83 -3.43 8.30
N ASN A 90 5.46 -4.69 8.49
CA ASN A 90 6.22 -5.89 8.12
C ASN A 90 5.80 -6.49 6.77
N PHE A 91 5.70 -5.65 5.74
CA PHE A 91 5.22 -6.06 4.42
C PHE A 91 6.30 -6.73 3.54
N LEU A 92 7.58 -6.63 3.92
CA LEU A 92 8.70 -7.15 3.16
C LEU A 92 9.20 -8.46 3.75
N THR A 93 9.30 -9.49 2.91
CA THR A 93 9.79 -10.81 3.29
C THR A 93 11.30 -10.87 3.38
N ASP A 94 12.01 -10.04 2.61
CA ASP A 94 13.47 -9.90 2.69
C ASP A 94 13.86 -9.15 3.99
N PRO A 95 14.54 -9.82 4.94
CA PRO A 95 14.90 -9.21 6.21
C PRO A 95 15.81 -7.98 6.07
N LYS A 96 16.67 -7.95 5.04
CA LYS A 96 17.57 -6.81 4.80
C LYS A 96 16.79 -5.59 4.35
N LYS A 97 15.76 -5.79 3.52
CA LYS A 97 14.91 -4.70 3.04
C LYS A 97 13.94 -4.24 4.12
N GLN A 98 13.38 -5.19 4.87
CA GLN A 98 12.51 -4.89 6.00
C GLN A 98 13.24 -4.09 7.09
N ALA A 99 14.53 -4.35 7.32
CA ALA A 99 15.34 -3.62 8.29
C ALA A 99 15.51 -2.11 7.97
N LEU A 100 15.16 -1.69 6.75
CA LEU A 100 15.26 -0.30 6.30
C LEU A 100 13.97 0.47 6.52
N VAL A 101 12.87 -0.25 6.73
CA VAL A 101 11.61 0.36 7.14
C VAL A 101 11.79 0.80 8.58
N THR A 102 11.89 2.11 8.77
CA THR A 102 12.02 2.76 10.09
C THR A 102 10.84 3.66 10.40
N TYR A 103 9.98 3.88 9.40
CA TYR A 103 8.81 4.71 9.49
C TYR A 103 7.74 4.23 8.50
N CYS A 104 6.48 4.41 8.89
CA CYS A 104 5.36 4.16 8.01
C CYS A 104 4.13 4.98 8.38
N THR A 105 3.29 5.22 7.39
CA THR A 105 1.95 5.74 7.57
C THR A 105 0.92 4.71 7.16
N SER A 106 -0.19 4.62 7.90
CA SER A 106 -1.34 3.78 7.57
C SER A 106 -2.61 4.61 7.57
N THR A 107 -3.46 4.39 6.57
CA THR A 107 -4.75 5.06 6.40
C THR A 107 -5.81 4.05 6.04
N VAL A 108 -7.01 4.20 6.61
CA VAL A 108 -8.16 3.34 6.33
C VAL A 108 -9.03 3.99 5.27
N LEU A 109 -9.51 3.17 4.34
CA LEU A 109 -10.42 3.54 3.28
C LEU A 109 -11.82 3.00 3.55
N ALA A 110 -12.83 3.81 3.31
CA ALA A 110 -14.23 3.40 3.38
C ALA A 110 -15.03 4.01 2.24
N SER A 111 -16.03 3.28 1.76
CA SER A 111 -17.00 3.77 0.79
C SER A 111 -18.43 3.56 1.28
N LYS A 112 -19.41 3.76 0.40
CA LYS A 112 -20.83 3.45 0.67
C LYS A 112 -21.07 1.97 1.01
N TYR A 113 -20.15 1.07 0.64
CA TYR A 113 -20.22 -0.37 0.94
C TYR A 113 -19.59 -0.75 2.28
N GLY A 114 -19.01 0.22 3.02
CA GLY A 114 -18.34 0.00 4.29
C GLY A 114 -16.83 0.13 4.19
N ASN A 115 -16.10 -0.61 5.03
CA ASN A 115 -14.64 -0.61 5.03
C ASN A 115 -14.11 -1.27 3.76
N LEU A 116 -13.21 -0.59 3.05
CA LEU A 116 -12.55 -1.10 1.85
C LEU A 116 -11.18 -1.71 2.15
N GLY A 117 -10.49 -1.26 3.20
CA GLY A 117 -9.12 -1.66 3.48
C GLY A 117 -8.23 -0.45 3.78
N GLU A 118 -6.98 -0.49 3.35
CA GLU A 118 -5.98 0.49 3.76
C GLU A 118 -4.89 0.78 2.72
N ILE A 119 -4.30 1.97 2.85
CA ILE A 119 -3.06 2.37 2.16
C ILE A 119 -1.97 2.55 3.22
N ASN A 120 -0.90 1.79 3.05
CA ASN A 120 0.30 1.85 3.86
C ASN A 120 1.45 2.39 3.02
N MET A 121 2.17 3.39 3.54
CA MET A 121 3.42 3.86 2.94
C MET A 121 4.55 3.55 3.91
N VAL A 122 5.62 2.89 3.45
CA VAL A 122 6.68 2.37 4.31
C VAL A 122 8.06 2.77 3.77
N GLY A 123 8.99 3.12 4.65
CA GLY A 123 10.29 3.63 4.25
C GLY A 123 11.11 4.22 5.38
N SER A 124 11.89 5.25 5.05
CA SER A 124 12.65 6.02 6.04
C SER A 124 11.76 7.08 6.70
N ASN A 125 12.27 7.79 7.69
CA ASN A 125 11.54 8.90 8.31
C ASN A 125 11.27 10.06 7.34
N ASP A 126 12.01 10.15 6.23
CA ASP A 126 11.94 11.26 5.30
C ASP A 126 10.98 10.97 4.14
N VAL A 127 11.10 9.78 3.54
CA VAL A 127 10.39 9.41 2.31
C VAL A 127 10.02 7.92 2.26
N PRO A 128 8.88 7.57 1.65
CA PRO A 128 8.51 6.18 1.43
C PRO A 128 9.40 5.52 0.37
N GLY A 129 9.68 4.24 0.57
CA GLY A 129 10.26 3.37 -0.45
C GLY A 129 9.21 2.50 -1.14
N LEU A 130 8.07 2.25 -0.47
CA LEU A 130 6.99 1.40 -0.97
C LEU A 130 5.64 1.95 -0.53
N VAL A 131 4.67 1.89 -1.44
CA VAL A 131 3.26 2.01 -1.13
C VAL A 131 2.61 0.63 -1.28
N VAL A 132 1.86 0.23 -0.27
CA VAL A 132 1.08 -1.00 -0.23
C VAL A 132 -0.39 -0.63 -0.03
N VAL A 133 -1.21 -0.94 -1.01
CA VAL A 133 -2.66 -0.86 -0.91
C VAL A 133 -3.18 -2.27 -0.67
N ALA A 134 -4.02 -2.46 0.34
CA ALA A 134 -4.69 -3.73 0.62
C ALA A 134 -6.19 -3.49 0.74
N LEU A 135 -6.97 -4.04 -0.19
CA LEU A 135 -8.42 -3.85 -0.26
C LEU A 135 -9.16 -5.18 -0.19
N GLN A 136 -10.25 -5.22 0.55
CA GLN A 136 -11.13 -6.38 0.62
C GLN A 136 -12.38 -6.12 -0.22
N SER A 137 -12.71 -7.05 -1.11
CA SER A 137 -14.01 -7.11 -1.77
C SER A 137 -14.81 -8.31 -1.32
N ASP A 138 -16.13 -8.15 -1.22
CA ASP A 138 -17.03 -9.24 -0.87
C ASP A 138 -17.05 -10.34 -1.96
N PRO A 139 -17.51 -11.56 -1.65
CA PRO A 139 -17.54 -12.67 -2.61
C PRO A 139 -18.36 -12.40 -3.88
N THR A 140 -19.28 -11.44 -3.82
CA THR A 140 -20.12 -11.01 -4.95
C THR A 140 -19.58 -9.77 -5.67
N LEU A 141 -18.42 -9.25 -5.24
CA LEU A 141 -17.70 -8.15 -5.87
C LEU A 141 -18.51 -6.83 -5.97
N HIS A 142 -19.39 -6.53 -5.01
CA HIS A 142 -20.21 -5.31 -5.08
C HIS A 142 -19.39 -4.02 -5.04
N ASN A 143 -18.25 -4.03 -4.34
CA ASN A 143 -17.34 -2.90 -4.23
C ASN A 143 -16.16 -2.96 -5.23
N TYR A 144 -16.23 -3.79 -6.26
CA TYR A 144 -15.13 -3.97 -7.21
C TYR A 144 -14.78 -2.71 -8.01
N ASP A 145 -15.76 -1.86 -8.31
CA ASP A 145 -15.49 -0.56 -8.94
C ASP A 145 -14.69 0.39 -8.01
N ASP A 146 -14.87 0.28 -6.69
CA ASP A 146 -14.06 1.02 -5.72
C ASP A 146 -12.62 0.52 -5.74
N VAL A 147 -12.38 -0.79 -5.86
CA VAL A 147 -11.03 -1.38 -5.99
C VAL A 147 -10.30 -0.76 -7.18
N LYS A 148 -10.94 -0.75 -8.36
CA LYS A 148 -10.36 -0.17 -9.58
C LYS A 148 -10.09 1.32 -9.43
N THR A 149 -10.99 2.04 -8.76
CA THR A 149 -10.86 3.48 -8.49
C THR A 149 -9.68 3.78 -7.57
N VAL A 150 -9.55 3.05 -6.46
CA VAL A 150 -8.41 3.21 -5.54
C VAL A 150 -7.10 2.91 -6.25
N PHE A 151 -7.01 1.80 -6.99
CA PHE A 151 -5.79 1.44 -7.70
C PHE A 151 -5.41 2.48 -8.75
N SER A 152 -6.38 3.00 -9.52
CA SER A 152 -6.15 4.07 -10.50
C SER A 152 -5.67 5.35 -9.83
N THR A 153 -6.28 5.71 -8.71
CA THR A 153 -5.91 6.90 -7.94
C THR A 153 -4.49 6.78 -7.40
N VAL A 154 -4.15 5.63 -6.82
CA VAL A 154 -2.81 5.38 -6.26
C VAL A 154 -1.75 5.35 -7.36
N ILE A 155 -1.98 4.66 -8.48
CA ILE A 155 -1.04 4.65 -9.61
C ILE A 155 -0.83 6.06 -10.17
N ASN A 156 -1.90 6.83 -10.37
CA ASN A 156 -1.79 8.17 -10.93
C ASN A 156 -1.04 9.13 -10.01
N SER A 157 -1.28 9.03 -8.71
CA SER A 157 -0.68 9.90 -7.69
C SER A 157 0.77 9.51 -7.40
N THR A 158 1.06 8.23 -7.19
CA THR A 158 2.38 7.75 -6.75
C THR A 158 3.35 7.46 -7.88
N ILE A 159 2.87 7.24 -9.11
CA ILE A 159 3.71 6.93 -10.28
C ILE A 159 3.69 8.06 -11.30
N CYS A 160 2.57 8.15 -12.03
CA CYS A 160 2.34 9.13 -13.08
C CYS A 160 0.89 9.02 -13.57
N SER A 161 0.32 10.11 -14.07
CA SER A 161 -0.89 10.07 -14.90
C SER A 161 -0.57 9.71 -16.36
N CYS A 162 0.24 8.67 -16.58
CA CYS A 162 0.81 8.33 -17.89
C CYS A 162 0.38 6.97 -18.46
N TRP A 163 -0.60 6.31 -17.82
CA TRP A 163 -1.12 5.00 -18.25
C TRP A 163 -1.49 4.99 -19.74
N ASP A 164 -2.32 5.93 -20.18
CA ASP A 164 -2.85 5.98 -21.55
C ASP A 164 -1.75 6.10 -22.60
N SER A 165 -0.63 6.76 -22.26
CA SER A 165 0.52 6.90 -23.15
C SER A 165 1.45 5.68 -23.14
N ALA A 166 1.57 5.02 -22.00
CA ALA A 166 2.48 3.88 -21.82
C ALA A 166 1.84 2.56 -22.27
N ALA A 167 0.52 2.42 -22.09
CA ALA A 167 -0.28 1.22 -22.35
C ALA A 167 0.43 -0.07 -21.91
N PRO A 168 0.80 -0.20 -20.62
CA PRO A 168 1.57 -1.33 -20.14
C PRO A 168 0.85 -2.65 -20.45
N ASP A 169 1.62 -3.64 -20.90
CA ASP A 169 1.12 -4.94 -21.40
C ASP A 169 0.06 -4.84 -22.51
N GLY A 170 -0.02 -3.71 -23.21
CA GLY A 170 -0.99 -3.47 -24.28
C GLY A 170 -2.41 -3.10 -23.78
N PHE A 171 -2.58 -2.82 -22.48
CA PHE A 171 -3.88 -2.43 -21.93
C PHE A 171 -4.12 -0.92 -22.02
N LEU A 172 -5.21 -0.53 -22.67
CA LEU A 172 -5.61 0.87 -22.85
C LEU A 172 -5.96 1.56 -21.52
N THR A 173 -6.43 0.82 -20.52
CA THR A 173 -6.79 1.37 -19.21
C THR A 173 -6.37 0.43 -18.09
N LEU A 174 -6.08 0.99 -16.90
CA LEU A 174 -5.83 0.17 -15.71
C LEU A 174 -7.04 -0.69 -15.35
N SER A 175 -8.27 -0.21 -15.56
CA SER A 175 -9.49 -1.00 -15.34
C SER A 175 -9.46 -2.31 -16.13
N ALA A 176 -9.14 -2.25 -17.43
CA ALA A 176 -9.08 -3.44 -18.28
C ALA A 176 -7.97 -4.41 -17.84
N PHE A 177 -6.84 -3.87 -17.34
CA PHE A 177 -5.76 -4.67 -16.78
C PHE A 177 -6.19 -5.40 -15.49
N VAL A 178 -6.88 -4.70 -14.58
CA VAL A 178 -7.42 -5.28 -13.34
C VAL A 178 -8.51 -6.30 -13.64
N ASP A 179 -9.38 -6.04 -14.63
CA ASP A 179 -10.39 -7.00 -15.10
C ASP A 179 -9.75 -8.28 -15.63
N LYS A 180 -8.66 -8.16 -16.41
CA LYS A 180 -7.92 -9.35 -16.88
C LYS A 180 -7.36 -10.17 -15.72
N LEU A 181 -6.81 -9.52 -14.69
CA LEU A 181 -6.31 -10.21 -13.51
C LEU A 181 -7.42 -10.95 -12.78
N ARG A 182 -8.57 -10.29 -12.56
CA ARG A 182 -9.77 -10.91 -11.97
C ARG A 182 -10.20 -12.15 -12.73
N ASP A 183 -10.40 -12.02 -14.04
CA ASP A 183 -10.93 -13.09 -14.87
C ASP A 183 -9.97 -14.28 -14.92
N THR A 184 -8.66 -14.01 -14.93
CA THR A 184 -7.63 -15.05 -14.83
C THR A 184 -7.69 -15.74 -13.47
N HIS A 185 -7.85 -14.99 -12.39
CA HIS A 185 -7.96 -15.54 -11.03
C HIS A 185 -9.18 -16.46 -10.87
N LEU A 186 -10.33 -16.04 -11.40
CA LEU A 186 -11.58 -16.83 -11.34
C LEU A 186 -11.52 -18.12 -12.17
N GLN A 187 -10.59 -18.22 -13.12
CA GLN A 187 -10.40 -19.40 -13.96
C GLN A 187 -9.32 -20.35 -13.43
N THR A 188 -8.41 -19.88 -12.58
CA THR A 188 -7.39 -20.74 -11.95
C THR A 188 -7.91 -21.39 -10.68
N LYS A 189 -7.23 -22.46 -10.25
CA LYS A 189 -7.42 -23.08 -8.93
C LYS A 189 -6.47 -22.50 -7.87
N ASP A 190 -5.52 -21.67 -8.28
CA ASP A 190 -4.55 -21.09 -7.37
C ASP A 190 -5.24 -20.09 -6.43
N PRO A 191 -5.00 -20.15 -5.11
CA PRO A 191 -5.63 -19.24 -4.16
C PRO A 191 -5.13 -17.80 -4.32
N THR A 192 -4.04 -17.58 -5.06
CA THR A 192 -3.48 -16.26 -5.35
C THR A 192 -3.04 -16.19 -6.80
N THR A 193 -3.41 -15.11 -7.47
CA THR A 193 -2.93 -14.76 -8.81
C THR A 193 -2.24 -13.40 -8.73
N SER A 194 -1.06 -13.30 -9.32
CA SER A 194 -0.28 -12.07 -9.31
C SER A 194 0.12 -11.68 -10.72
N THR A 195 0.20 -10.38 -10.97
CA THR A 195 0.88 -9.86 -12.15
C THR A 195 2.39 -10.07 -12.00
N HIS A 196 3.10 -9.99 -13.12
CA HIS A 196 4.53 -9.69 -13.05
C HIS A 196 4.73 -8.23 -12.60
N VAL A 197 5.99 -7.83 -12.35
CA VAL A 197 6.31 -6.45 -12.00
C VAL A 197 6.23 -5.60 -13.27
N ILE A 198 5.35 -4.61 -13.27
CA ILE A 198 5.06 -3.74 -14.42
C ILE A 198 5.85 -2.44 -14.28
N PRO A 199 6.72 -2.10 -15.23
CA PRO A 199 7.33 -0.76 -15.29
C PRO A 199 6.31 0.28 -15.77
N LEU A 200 6.29 1.44 -15.13
CA LEU A 200 5.51 2.59 -15.54
C LEU A 200 6.23 3.88 -15.13
N GLY A 201 6.56 4.73 -16.11
CA GLY A 201 7.41 5.90 -15.88
C GLY A 201 8.78 5.50 -15.34
N ASN A 202 9.20 6.10 -14.22
CA ASN A 202 10.45 5.80 -13.52
C ASN A 202 10.26 4.86 -12.32
N LYS A 203 9.12 4.16 -12.23
CA LYS A 203 8.73 3.31 -11.11
C LYS A 203 8.13 1.99 -11.61
N HIS A 204 7.77 1.13 -10.67
CA HIS A 204 7.17 -0.17 -10.95
C HIS A 204 6.01 -0.46 -10.01
N PHE A 205 5.07 -1.29 -10.48
CA PHE A 205 4.00 -1.79 -9.64
C PHE A 205 3.73 -3.28 -9.85
N LYS A 206 3.04 -3.89 -8.88
CA LYS A 206 2.54 -5.27 -8.96
C LYS A 206 1.16 -5.34 -8.32
N ILE A 207 0.27 -6.12 -8.92
CA ILE A 207 -1.06 -6.40 -8.35
C ILE A 207 -1.15 -7.88 -8.00
N GLU A 208 -1.68 -8.18 -6.82
CA GLU A 208 -1.98 -9.53 -6.36
C GLU A 208 -3.45 -9.63 -5.98
N LEU A 209 -4.07 -10.75 -6.31
CA LEU A 209 -5.45 -11.08 -5.97
C LEU A 209 -5.47 -12.43 -5.28
N THR A 210 -6.01 -12.46 -4.06
CA THR A 210 -6.10 -13.67 -3.24
C THR A 210 -7.55 -13.92 -2.83
N THR A 211 -8.04 -15.16 -2.98
CA THR A 211 -9.32 -15.56 -2.40
C THR A 211 -9.14 -15.92 -0.92
N ASN A 212 -9.98 -15.38 -0.04
CA ASN A 212 -10.01 -15.67 1.40
C ASN A 212 -11.44 -15.97 1.88
N THR A 213 -11.64 -16.15 3.19
CA THR A 213 -12.96 -16.45 3.77
C THR A 213 -13.97 -15.32 3.59
N ASP A 214 -13.48 -14.10 3.38
CA ASP A 214 -14.28 -12.87 3.35
C ASP A 214 -14.49 -12.36 1.90
N GLY A 215 -14.07 -13.14 0.90
CA GLY A 215 -14.14 -12.80 -0.52
C GLY A 215 -12.75 -12.71 -1.16
N TYR A 216 -12.40 -11.54 -1.67
CA TYR A 216 -11.15 -11.33 -2.39
C TYR A 216 -10.32 -10.19 -1.79
N LEU A 217 -9.06 -10.49 -1.49
CA LEU A 217 -8.05 -9.53 -1.07
C LEU A 217 -7.23 -9.08 -2.27
N TRP A 218 -7.31 -7.79 -2.56
CA TRP A 218 -6.57 -7.11 -3.61
C TRP A 218 -5.38 -6.39 -3.00
N LYS A 219 -4.18 -6.61 -3.53
CA LYS A 219 -2.98 -5.88 -3.13
C LYS A 219 -2.37 -5.16 -4.32
N LEU A 220 -2.07 -3.89 -4.17
CA LEU A 220 -1.25 -3.12 -5.10
C LEU A 220 0.03 -2.70 -4.38
N LEU A 221 1.17 -3.00 -4.99
CA LEU A 221 2.49 -2.60 -4.51
C LEU A 221 3.11 -1.63 -5.51
N VAL A 222 3.59 -0.49 -5.03
CA VAL A 222 4.30 0.51 -5.84
C VAL A 222 5.65 0.79 -5.22
N SER A 223 6.71 0.65 -6.01
CA SER A 223 8.06 1.06 -5.64
C SER A 223 8.73 1.75 -6.82
N LYS A 224 9.86 2.40 -6.56
CA LYS A 224 10.77 2.79 -7.64
C LYS A 224 11.55 1.60 -8.17
#